data_AF-A0A1Q7NAS9-F1
#
_entry.id   AF-A0A1Q7NAS9-F1
#
_cell.length_a   1.000
_cell.length_b   1.000
_cell.length_c   1.000
_cell.angle_alpha   90.00
_cell.angle_beta   90.00
_cell.angle_gamma   90.00
#
_symmetry.space_group_name_H-M   'P 1'
#
loop_
_entity.id
_entity.type
_entity.pdbx_description
1 polymer ?
#
loop_
_entity_poly.entity_id
_entity_poly.type
_entity_poly.pdbx_seq_one_letter_code
_entity_poly.pdbx_strand_id
1 'polypeptide(L)'
;MTGPERRRKGRLKLPQTVRVRPSDPLRHDFDEILPTLNTSRDSVYFASKNELYKEGMRLFVTYPYSDGPGSINRESLGKVVRIDDLGHGRRGIAVEILMPIYIGGKETLK
;
A
#
# COMPACT_ATOMS: atom_id res chain seq x y z
N MET A 1 -29.47 10.63 9.20
CA MET A 1 -29.36 11.73 8.20
C MET A 1 -28.14 11.48 7.33
N THR A 2 -28.32 10.81 6.20
CA THR A 2 -27.27 10.59 5.18
C THR A 2 -27.37 11.70 4.15
N GLY A 3 -26.36 12.57 4.06
CA GLY A 3 -26.32 13.66 3.08
C GLY A 3 -26.35 13.14 1.63
N PRO A 4 -26.75 13.98 0.66
CA PRO A 4 -26.98 13.54 -0.71
C PRO A 4 -25.69 13.05 -1.36
N GLU A 5 -25.73 11.85 -1.92
CA GLU A 5 -24.62 11.24 -2.64
C GLU A 5 -24.28 12.05 -3.91
N ARG A 6 -23.12 12.70 -3.92
CA ARG A 6 -22.67 13.63 -4.99
C ARG A 6 -21.89 12.96 -6.12
N ARG A 7 -21.87 11.63 -6.23
CA ARG A 7 -21.00 10.91 -7.17
C ARG A 7 -21.71 10.63 -8.50
N ARG A 8 -21.47 11.51 -9.49
CA ARG A 8 -22.09 11.50 -10.84
C ARG A 8 -21.60 10.43 -11.83
N LYS A 9 -20.65 9.56 -11.48
CA LYS A 9 -20.12 8.53 -12.40
C LYS A 9 -19.73 7.27 -11.63
N GLY A 10 -20.30 6.13 -11.98
CA GLY A 10 -19.89 4.83 -11.45
C GLY A 10 -18.42 4.60 -11.77
N ARG A 11 -17.55 4.50 -10.76
CA ARG A 11 -16.18 4.05 -10.99
C ARG A 11 -16.25 2.57 -11.38
N LEU A 12 -15.73 2.23 -12.55
CA LEU A 12 -15.24 0.89 -12.78
C LEU A 12 -14.15 0.66 -11.72
N LYS A 13 -14.49 -0.02 -10.62
CA LYS A 13 -13.52 -0.40 -9.59
C LYS A 13 -12.66 -1.51 -10.18
N LEU A 14 -11.69 -1.15 -11.02
CA LEU A 14 -10.64 -2.09 -11.37
C LEU A 14 -9.88 -2.40 -10.06
N PRO A 15 -9.81 -3.66 -9.63
CA PRO A 15 -9.00 -4.01 -8.47
C PRO A 15 -7.55 -3.64 -8.78
N GLN A 16 -7.02 -2.65 -8.08
CA GLN A 16 -5.60 -2.33 -8.14
C GLN A 16 -4.89 -3.10 -7.04
N THR A 17 -3.68 -3.54 -7.32
CA THR A 17 -2.82 -4.22 -6.35
C THR A 17 -1.83 -3.23 -5.73
N VAL A 18 -1.45 -3.52 -4.50
CA VAL A 18 -0.35 -2.86 -3.78
C VAL A 18 0.69 -3.92 -3.46
N ARG A 19 1.96 -3.56 -3.60
CA ARG A 19 3.07 -4.33 -3.01
C ARG A 19 3.56 -3.62 -1.76
N VAL A 20 3.71 -4.36 -0.67
CA VAL A 20 4.15 -3.84 0.63
C VAL A 20 5.27 -4.69 1.21
N ARG A 21 6.30 -4.01 1.71
CA ARG A 21 7.46 -4.59 2.41
C ARG A 21 7.82 -3.76 3.64
N PRO A 22 8.33 -4.34 4.72
CA PRO A 22 8.95 -3.58 5.80
C PRO A 22 10.07 -2.68 5.29
N SER A 23 10.16 -1.46 5.83
CA SER A 23 11.30 -0.58 5.56
C SER A 23 12.58 -0.97 6.30
N ASP A 24 12.44 -1.75 7.38
CA ASP A 24 13.53 -2.37 8.13
C ASP A 24 13.43 -3.90 7.99
N PRO A 25 14.13 -4.51 7.02
CA PRO A 25 14.03 -5.94 6.75
C PRO A 25 14.69 -6.80 7.83
N LEU A 26 15.56 -6.23 8.68
CA LEU A 26 16.23 -6.99 9.74
C LEU A 26 15.28 -7.29 10.91
N ARG A 27 14.23 -6.48 11.07
CA ARG A 27 13.23 -6.65 12.15
C ARG A 27 12.02 -7.45 11.73
N HIS A 28 11.65 -7.37 10.45
CA HIS A 28 10.45 -7.98 9.91
C HIS A 28 10.72 -8.48 8.50
N ASP A 29 10.32 -9.73 8.21
CA ASP A 29 10.52 -10.35 6.90
C ASP A 29 9.15 -10.69 6.29
N PHE A 30 8.69 -9.88 5.34
CA PHE A 30 7.58 -10.20 4.44
C PHE A 30 7.59 -9.31 3.19
N ASP A 31 7.00 -9.83 2.12
CA ASP A 31 6.76 -9.12 0.86
C ASP A 31 5.39 -9.57 0.32
N GLU A 32 4.39 -8.70 0.46
CA GLU A 32 3.02 -9.04 0.09
C GLU A 32 2.55 -8.21 -1.11
N ILE A 33 1.92 -8.88 -2.07
CA ILE A 33 1.19 -8.25 -3.17
C ILE A 33 -0.29 -8.54 -2.96
N LEU A 34 -1.08 -7.51 -2.67
CA LEU A 34 -2.46 -7.64 -2.23
C LEU A 34 -3.38 -6.71 -3.00
N PRO A 35 -4.65 -7.09 -3.25
CA PRO A 35 -5.64 -6.17 -3.78
C PRO A 35 -5.98 -5.09 -2.75
N THR A 36 -6.12 -3.84 -3.21
CA THR A 36 -6.62 -2.76 -2.36
C THR A 36 -8.13 -2.86 -2.18
N LEU A 37 -8.60 -2.65 -0.96
CA LEU A 37 -10.03 -2.54 -0.62
C LEU A 37 -10.54 -1.10 -0.78
N ASN A 38 -9.70 -0.12 -0.46
CA ASN A 38 -9.99 1.30 -0.62
C ASN A 38 -8.69 2.09 -0.81
N THR A 39 -8.74 3.17 -1.58
CA THR A 39 -7.58 4.01 -1.86
C THR A 39 -7.99 5.48 -1.93
N SER A 40 -7.07 6.34 -1.53
CA SER A 40 -7.15 7.78 -1.68
C SER A 40 -5.87 8.28 -2.37
N ARG A 41 -5.70 9.61 -2.47
CA ARG A 41 -4.48 10.19 -3.04
C ARG A 41 -3.23 9.79 -2.25
N ASP A 42 -3.34 9.79 -0.92
CA ASP A 42 -2.20 9.67 -0.01
C ASP A 42 -2.36 8.46 0.92
N SER A 43 -3.27 7.52 0.60
CA SER A 43 -3.46 6.32 1.41
C SER A 43 -3.94 5.12 0.63
N VAL A 44 -3.56 3.94 1.12
CA VAL A 44 -4.03 2.64 0.65
C VAL A 44 -4.55 1.83 1.83
N TYR A 45 -5.62 1.08 1.59
CA TYR A 45 -6.22 0.18 2.56
C TYR A 45 -6.40 -1.19 1.92
N PHE A 46 -5.86 -2.22 2.56
CA PHE A 46 -5.89 -3.60 2.06
C PHE A 46 -6.11 -4.58 3.22
N ALA A 47 -6.46 -5.83 2.90
CA ALA A 47 -6.57 -6.89 3.89
C ALA A 47 -5.37 -7.83 3.80
N SER A 48 -4.80 -8.19 4.94
CA SER A 48 -3.74 -9.20 5.06
C SER A 48 -4.05 -10.16 6.20
N LYS A 49 -3.51 -11.38 6.15
CA LYS A 49 -3.48 -12.33 7.27
C LYS A 49 -2.18 -12.23 8.10
N ASN A 50 -1.26 -11.35 7.69
CA ASN A 50 0.03 -11.20 8.33
C ASN A 50 -0.11 -10.46 9.68
N GLU A 51 0.31 -11.12 10.75
CA GLU A 51 0.24 -10.59 12.10
C GLU A 51 1.37 -9.61 12.41
N LEU A 52 2.41 -9.56 11.57
CA LEU A 52 3.60 -8.73 11.78
C LEU A 52 3.34 -7.23 11.61
N TYR A 53 2.24 -6.81 10.96
CA TYR A 53 1.86 -5.41 10.89
C TYR A 53 1.58 -4.84 12.29
N LYS A 54 2.16 -3.66 12.53
CA LYS A 54 1.95 -2.86 13.74
C LYS A 54 1.65 -1.42 13.35
N GLU A 55 0.79 -0.75 14.11
CA GLU A 55 0.62 0.69 13.96
C GLU A 55 1.95 1.42 14.15
N GLY A 56 2.19 2.43 13.32
CA GLY A 56 3.46 3.14 13.27
C GLY A 56 4.56 2.47 12.43
N MET A 57 4.38 1.22 11.99
CA MET A 57 5.35 0.52 11.15
C MET A 57 5.54 1.25 9.82
N ARG A 58 6.81 1.48 9.46
CA ARG A 58 7.19 2.05 8.16
C ARG A 58 7.35 0.95 7.12
N LEU A 59 6.70 1.15 5.98
CA LEU A 59 6.65 0.21 4.87
C LEU A 59 7.20 0.87 3.60
N PHE A 60 7.83 0.08 2.76
CA PHE A 60 7.94 0.39 1.34
C PHE A 60 6.65 -0.03 0.66
N VAL A 61 6.02 0.92 -0.05
CA VAL A 61 4.72 0.77 -0.69
C VAL A 61 4.87 1.05 -2.18
N THR A 62 4.42 0.13 -3.02
CA THR A 62 4.28 0.34 -4.46
C THR A 62 2.81 0.28 -4.81
N TYR A 63 2.25 1.42 -5.25
CA TYR A 63 0.85 1.52 -5.65
C TYR A 63 0.65 2.57 -6.77
N PRO A 64 -0.08 2.22 -7.85
CA PRO A 64 -0.51 0.87 -8.20
C PRO A 64 0.69 -0.02 -8.54
N TYR A 65 0.64 -1.28 -8.12
CA TYR A 65 1.60 -2.30 -8.54
C TYR A 65 1.10 -3.02 -9.81
N SER A 66 2.02 -3.35 -10.71
CA SER A 66 1.72 -4.17 -11.89
C SER A 66 2.96 -4.96 -12.29
N ASP A 67 2.78 -6.24 -12.64
CA ASP A 67 3.80 -7.12 -13.19
C ASP A 67 3.78 -7.16 -14.74
N GLY A 68 2.87 -6.43 -15.37
CA GLY A 68 2.76 -6.37 -16.83
C GLY A 68 3.99 -5.74 -17.51
N PRO A 69 4.27 -6.09 -18.78
CA PRO A 69 5.37 -5.50 -19.55
C PRO A 69 5.29 -3.97 -19.57
N GLY A 70 6.41 -3.29 -19.29
CA GLY A 70 6.49 -1.83 -19.28
C GLY A 70 5.89 -1.15 -18.04
N SER A 71 5.48 -1.90 -17.02
CA SER A 71 4.93 -1.33 -15.77
C SER A 71 5.96 -0.48 -15.04
N ILE A 72 5.55 0.72 -14.63
CA ILE A 72 6.39 1.64 -13.84
C ILE A 72 5.96 1.55 -12.37
N ASN A 73 6.64 0.69 -11.63
CA ASN A 73 6.40 0.43 -10.22
C ASN A 73 7.15 1.43 -9.33
N ARG A 74 6.53 2.57 -9.00
CA ARG A 74 7.12 3.59 -8.12
C ARG A 74 6.97 3.21 -6.66
N GLU A 75 8.10 3.16 -5.95
CA GLU A 75 8.12 2.91 -4.52
C GLU A 75 7.99 4.21 -3.73
N SER A 76 7.28 4.14 -2.61
CA SER A 76 7.11 5.23 -1.64
C SER A 76 7.29 4.70 -0.23
N LEU A 77 7.74 5.56 0.68
CA LEU A 77 7.68 5.29 2.10
C LEU A 77 6.24 5.50 2.58
N GLY A 78 5.69 4.52 3.29
CA GLY A 78 4.40 4.60 3.94
C GLY A 78 4.49 4.27 5.44
N LYS A 79 3.42 4.59 6.17
CA LYS A 79 3.28 4.29 7.59
C LYS A 79 1.92 3.65 7.85
N VAL A 80 1.90 2.54 8.59
CA VAL A 80 0.64 1.96 9.08
C VAL A 80 0.03 2.93 10.10
N VAL A 81 -1.16 3.43 9.81
CA VAL A 81 -1.86 4.42 10.66
C VAL A 81 -3.04 3.82 11.42
N ARG A 82 -3.54 2.65 10.98
CA ARG A 82 -4.63 1.93 11.63
C ARG A 82 -4.61 0.46 11.26
N ILE A 83 -4.97 -0.40 12.21
CA ILE A 83 -5.25 -1.82 11.95
C ILE A 83 -6.66 -2.18 12.43
N ASP A 84 -7.49 -2.69 11.53
CA ASP A 84 -8.86 -3.11 11.78
C ASP A 84 -8.94 -4.66 11.86
N ASP A 85 -9.72 -5.23 12.78
CA ASP A 85 -10.06 -6.67 12.75
C ASP A 85 -11.19 -6.91 11.75
N LEU A 86 -10.93 -7.71 10.71
CA LEU A 86 -11.90 -8.06 9.67
C LEU A 86 -12.51 -9.46 9.87
N GLY A 87 -12.18 -10.12 10.99
CA GLY A 87 -12.60 -11.47 11.33
C GLY A 87 -11.83 -12.56 10.58
N HIS A 88 -11.89 -13.78 11.13
CA HIS A 88 -11.24 -14.97 10.57
C HIS A 88 -9.71 -14.80 10.35
N GLY A 89 -9.04 -14.10 11.26
CA GLY A 89 -7.60 -13.83 11.19
C GLY A 89 -7.18 -12.86 10.08
N ARG A 90 -8.14 -12.17 9.43
CA ARG A 90 -7.83 -11.10 8.47
C ARG A 90 -7.80 -9.75 9.19
N ARG A 91 -6.81 -8.95 8.84
CA ARG A 91 -6.58 -7.61 9.39
C ARG A 91 -6.63 -6.61 8.25
N GLY A 92 -7.37 -5.53 8.45
CA GLY A 92 -7.43 -4.39 7.55
C GLY A 92 -6.30 -3.43 7.88
N ILE A 93 -5.42 -3.16 6.92
CA ILE A 93 -4.22 -2.34 7.14
C ILE A 93 -4.41 -1.02 6.40
N ALA A 94 -4.51 0.08 7.14
CA ALA A 94 -4.53 1.42 6.58
C ALA A 94 -3.10 1.99 6.59
N VAL A 95 -2.62 2.38 5.41
CA VAL A 95 -1.29 2.94 5.22
C VAL A 95 -1.41 4.34 4.65
N GLU A 96 -0.79 5.30 5.32
CA GLU A 96 -0.54 6.64 4.81
C GLU A 96 0.73 6.62 3.97
N ILE A 97 0.69 7.17 2.76
CA ILE A 97 1.83 7.32 1.85
C ILE A 97 2.50 8.66 2.17
N LEU A 98 3.77 8.62 2.56
CA LEU A 98 4.50 9.79 3.06
C LEU A 98 5.28 10.49 1.94
N MET A 99 6.14 9.75 1.24
CA MET A 99 6.99 10.32 0.20
C MET A 99 7.44 9.27 -0.82
N PRO A 100 7.63 9.64 -2.09
CA PRO A 100 8.27 8.77 -3.07
C PRO A 100 9.73 8.51 -2.67
N ILE A 101 10.21 7.29 -2.94
CA ILE A 101 11.62 6.95 -2.79
C ILE A 101 12.27 7.04 -4.16
N TYR A 102 13.23 7.94 -4.27
CA TYR A 102 14.10 8.02 -5.43
C TYR A 102 15.34 7.20 -5.13
N ILE A 103 15.48 6.06 -5.80
CA ILE A 103 16.76 5.36 -5.83
C ILE A 103 17.65 6.20 -6.74
N GLY A 104 18.51 7.02 -6.15
CA GLY A 104 19.55 7.73 -6.88
C GLY A 104 20.39 6.71 -7.63
N GLY A 105 20.43 6.83 -8.97
CA GLY A 105 21.30 6.02 -9.79
C GLY A 105 22.72 6.20 -9.28
N LYS A 106 23.36 5.12 -8.81
CA LYS A 106 24.79 5.16 -8.58
C LYS A 106 25.43 5.47 -9.93
N GLU A 107 26.09 6.62 -10.01
CA GLU A 107 27.02 6.92 -11.09
C GLU A 107 27.99 5.74 -11.19
N THR A 108 27.93 5.01 -12.30
CA THR A 108 29.08 4.25 -12.76
C THR A 108 30.17 5.28 -13.05
N LEU A 109 31.09 5.45 -12.11
CA LEU A 109 32.38 6.11 -12.35
C LEU A 109 33.00 5.45 -13.59
N LYS A 110 33.35 6.29 -14.57
CA LYS A 110 33.98 5.92 -15.83
C LYS A 110 35.31 5.21 -15.61
#